data_AF-A0A259NG65-F1
#
_entry.id   AF-A0A259NG65-F1
#
_cell.length_a   1.000
_cell.length_b   1.000
_cell.length_c   1.000
_cell.angle_alpha   90.00
_cell.angle_beta   90.00
_cell.angle_gamma   90.00
#
_symmetry.space_group_name_H-M   'P 1'
#
loop_
_entity.id
_entity.type
_entity.pdbx_description
1 polymer ?
#
loop_
_entity_poly.entity_id
_entity_poly.type
_entity_poly.pdbx_seq_one_letter_code
_entity_poly.pdbx_strand_id
1 'polypeptide(L)'
;MTWYAHWVGSLDDNGYHFLLFGLLLLTLITLVAGIWFIRRTYWIINTPTSKIVSAHQGYIEIEGITKNIDASPLVSPLTGTACVWYWVSVEHREQSFGESKRSDWRRIYQHESDNLIAVEDDTGECLVDPESASIRPNLRRQWYGNTERPSGLTNSVGGQFFGDYRYTEKLLLPHRNLYVLGWFKTITHDPYVVENESVASLLRAWKNDPQKMDAFDLDRNGAIDSKEWEQAREVARQQIQAQQVRELERPQQTHLMSANPQSRRPYIISADDQTVLAKRFRRWGYLLWAGSVLAFFFWVSAYYIRP
;
A
#
# COMPACT_ATOMS: atom_id res chain seq x y z
N MET A 1 -16.21 -42.50 17.35
CA MET A 1 -17.65 -42.26 17.10
C MET A 1 -18.55 -42.78 18.23
N THR A 2 -18.33 -43.99 18.74
CA THR A 2 -19.10 -44.56 19.88
C THR A 2 -19.10 -43.68 21.14
N TRP A 3 -17.94 -43.13 21.52
CA TRP A 3 -17.83 -42.18 22.63
C TRP A 3 -18.60 -40.86 22.38
N TYR A 4 -18.53 -40.31 21.16
CA TYR A 4 -19.25 -39.08 20.81
C TYR A 4 -20.76 -39.29 20.88
N ALA A 5 -21.25 -40.41 20.34
CA ALA A 5 -22.67 -40.71 20.37
C ALA A 5 -23.21 -40.88 21.80
N HIS A 6 -22.44 -41.58 22.65
CA HIS A 6 -22.78 -41.73 24.06
C HIS A 6 -22.77 -40.39 24.83
N TRP A 7 -21.79 -39.52 24.55
CA TRP A 7 -21.71 -38.21 25.18
C TRP A 7 -22.85 -37.28 24.73
N VAL A 8 -23.13 -37.20 23.42
CA VAL A 8 -24.27 -36.43 22.90
C VAL A 8 -25.59 -36.95 23.48
N GLY A 9 -25.74 -38.28 23.57
CA GLY A 9 -26.89 -38.92 24.20
C GLY A 9 -27.00 -38.68 25.72
N SER A 10 -25.96 -38.17 26.38
CA SER A 10 -25.97 -37.84 27.82
C SER A 10 -26.28 -36.38 28.12
N LEU A 11 -26.37 -35.51 27.10
CA LEU A 11 -26.69 -34.09 27.27
C LEU A 11 -28.16 -33.89 27.66
N ASP A 12 -28.43 -32.83 28.43
CA ASP A 12 -29.78 -32.32 28.63
C ASP A 12 -30.31 -31.65 27.35
N ASP A 13 -31.61 -31.39 27.27
CA ASP A 13 -32.23 -30.86 26.05
C ASP A 13 -31.64 -29.51 25.64
N ASN A 14 -31.35 -28.63 26.62
CA ASN A 14 -30.71 -27.36 26.37
C ASN A 14 -29.29 -27.54 25.84
N GLY A 15 -28.46 -28.39 26.48
CA GLY A 15 -27.11 -28.69 26.02
C GLY A 15 -27.06 -29.31 24.62
N TYR A 16 -28.03 -30.16 24.28
CA TYR A 16 -28.18 -30.73 22.95
C TYR A 16 -28.50 -29.66 21.89
N HIS A 17 -29.47 -28.78 22.16
CA HIS A 17 -29.82 -27.68 21.25
C HIS A 17 -28.66 -26.69 21.08
N PHE A 18 -27.93 -26.36 22.15
CA PHE A 18 -26.73 -25.52 22.07
C PHE A 18 -25.63 -26.15 21.22
N LEU A 19 -25.41 -27.46 21.36
CA LEU A 19 -24.43 -28.17 20.54
C LEU A 19 -24.82 -28.17 19.05
N LEU A 20 -26.08 -28.47 18.73
CA LEU A 20 -26.56 -28.45 17.33
C LEU A 20 -26.45 -27.05 16.72
N PHE A 21 -26.88 -26.02 17.45
CA PHE A 21 -26.77 -24.65 16.97
C PHE A 21 -25.31 -24.21 16.82
N GLY A 22 -24.46 -24.55 17.78
CA GLY A 22 -23.03 -24.23 17.74
C GLY A 22 -22.30 -24.88 16.57
N LEU A 23 -22.57 -26.17 16.32
CA LEU A 23 -22.00 -26.88 15.17
C LEU A 23 -22.51 -26.32 13.84
N LEU A 24 -23.80 -26.04 13.71
CA LEU A 24 -24.36 -25.42 12.51
C LEU A 24 -23.76 -24.05 12.25
N LEU A 25 -23.64 -23.20 13.28
CA LEU A 25 -23.02 -21.89 13.15
C LEU A 25 -21.53 -21.99 12.78
N LEU A 26 -20.79 -22.94 13.37
CA LEU A 26 -19.40 -23.22 13.01
C LEU A 26 -19.26 -23.65 11.54
N THR A 27 -20.16 -24.51 11.03
CA THR A 27 -20.14 -24.93 9.62
C THR A 27 -20.31 -23.74 8.67
N LEU A 28 -21.26 -22.85 8.96
CA LEU A 28 -21.56 -21.68 8.15
C LEU A 28 -20.39 -20.68 8.16
N ILE A 29 -19.84 -20.38 9.34
CA ILE A 29 -18.71 -19.44 9.48
C ILE A 29 -17.50 -19.95 8.71
N THR A 30 -17.12 -21.22 8.90
CA THR A 30 -15.95 -21.81 8.24
C THR A 30 -16.14 -21.92 6.73
N LEU A 31 -17.35 -22.22 6.25
CA LEU A 31 -17.69 -22.23 4.83
C LEU A 31 -17.53 -20.85 4.19
N VAL A 32 -18.13 -19.81 4.79
CA VAL A 32 -18.08 -18.43 4.30
C VAL A 32 -16.66 -17.88 4.34
N ALA A 33 -15.92 -18.13 5.43
CA ALA A 33 -14.51 -17.77 5.54
C ALA A 33 -13.67 -18.46 4.46
N GLY A 34 -13.88 -19.75 4.21
CA GLY A 34 -13.21 -20.50 3.14
C GLY A 34 -13.47 -19.91 1.75
N ILE A 35 -14.73 -19.55 1.44
CA ILE A 35 -15.09 -18.86 0.20
C ILE A 35 -14.35 -17.52 0.09
N TRP A 36 -14.28 -16.74 1.16
CA TRP A 36 -13.56 -15.46 1.17
C TRP A 36 -12.07 -15.63 0.84
N PHE A 37 -11.40 -16.60 1.46
CA PHE A 37 -9.98 -16.89 1.20
C PHE A 37 -9.73 -17.39 -0.23
N ILE A 38 -10.60 -18.25 -0.76
CA ILE A 38 -10.48 -18.78 -2.12
C ILE A 38 -10.77 -17.70 -3.17
N ARG A 39 -11.79 -16.85 -2.95
CA ARG A 39 -12.04 -15.69 -3.83
C ARG A 39 -10.85 -14.74 -3.85
N ARG A 40 -10.22 -14.48 -2.71
CA ARG A 40 -8.99 -13.67 -2.66
C ARG A 40 -7.84 -14.31 -3.42
N THR A 41 -7.74 -15.64 -3.35
CA THR A 41 -6.77 -16.42 -4.14
C THR A 41 -7.06 -16.34 -5.64
N TYR A 42 -8.33 -16.38 -6.05
CA TYR A 42 -8.75 -16.27 -7.46
C TYR A 42 -8.28 -14.96 -8.09
N TRP A 43 -8.40 -13.83 -7.38
CA TRP A 43 -7.94 -12.53 -7.87
C TRP A 43 -6.42 -12.46 -8.04
N ILE A 44 -5.66 -13.12 -7.17
CA ILE A 44 -4.19 -13.14 -7.25
C ILE A 44 -3.73 -14.09 -8.37
N ILE A 45 -4.35 -15.26 -8.54
CA ILE A 45 -3.89 -16.29 -9.49
C ILE A 45 -4.31 -15.99 -10.95
N ASN A 46 -5.49 -15.39 -11.15
CA ASN A 46 -6.06 -15.22 -12.50
C ASN A 46 -5.83 -13.82 -13.09
N THR A 47 -4.97 -13.01 -12.47
CA THR A 47 -4.57 -11.73 -13.06
C THR A 47 -3.24 -11.95 -13.78
N PRO A 48 -3.17 -11.75 -15.12
CA PRO A 48 -1.92 -11.94 -15.84
C PRO A 48 -0.93 -10.81 -15.50
N THR A 49 0.32 -11.18 -15.27
CA THR A 49 1.43 -10.24 -15.15
C THR A 49 1.62 -9.51 -16.48
N SER A 50 1.57 -8.19 -16.46
CA SER A 50 1.71 -7.33 -17.64
C SER A 50 3.03 -6.58 -17.59
N LYS A 51 3.63 -6.33 -18.75
CA LYS A 51 4.73 -5.37 -18.89
C LYS A 51 4.20 -3.94 -18.78
N ILE A 52 4.92 -3.08 -18.07
CA ILE A 52 4.46 -1.73 -17.70
C ILE A 52 4.06 -0.91 -18.94
N VAL A 53 4.91 -0.86 -19.96
CA VAL A 53 4.67 0.01 -21.14
C VAL A 53 3.51 -0.49 -22.01
N SER A 54 3.30 -1.80 -22.09
CA SER A 54 2.23 -2.41 -22.91
C SER A 54 0.99 -2.80 -22.10
N ALA A 55 0.92 -2.39 -20.84
CA ALA A 55 -0.17 -2.75 -19.94
C ALA A 55 -1.49 -2.07 -20.36
N HIS A 56 -2.59 -2.83 -20.29
CA HIS A 56 -3.92 -2.29 -20.53
C HIS A 56 -4.43 -1.51 -19.30
N GLN A 57 -5.27 -0.51 -19.52
CA GLN A 57 -5.93 0.26 -18.46
C GLN A 57 -6.84 -0.65 -17.59
N GLY A 58 -6.71 -0.60 -16.28
CA GLY A 58 -7.58 -1.33 -15.36
C GLY A 58 -6.85 -2.27 -14.42
N TYR A 59 -7.54 -3.30 -13.95
CA TYR A 59 -7.02 -4.15 -12.88
C TYR A 59 -6.02 -5.18 -13.42
N ILE A 60 -4.74 -4.97 -13.11
CA ILE A 60 -3.63 -5.77 -13.62
C ILE A 60 -2.62 -6.07 -12.51
N GLU A 61 -1.67 -6.91 -12.86
CA GLU A 61 -0.52 -7.26 -12.06
C GLU A 61 0.75 -6.81 -12.78
N ILE A 62 1.70 -6.22 -12.05
CA ILE A 62 3.04 -5.89 -12.54
C ILE A 62 4.10 -6.40 -11.55
N GLU A 63 5.26 -6.72 -12.07
CA GLU A 63 6.45 -7.06 -11.29
C GLU A 63 7.64 -6.24 -11.78
N GLY A 64 8.41 -5.69 -10.83
CA GLY A 64 9.57 -4.87 -11.15
C GLY A 64 10.48 -4.68 -9.96
N ILE A 65 11.39 -3.71 -10.07
CA ILE A 65 12.38 -3.35 -9.07
C ILE A 65 12.06 -1.94 -8.56
N THR A 66 12.05 -1.75 -7.24
CA THR A 66 11.86 -0.44 -6.63
C THR A 66 13.00 0.52 -6.96
N LYS A 67 12.67 1.78 -7.21
CA LYS A 67 13.64 2.87 -7.41
C LYS A 67 13.40 4.04 -6.47
N ASN A 68 14.46 4.81 -6.24
CA ASN A 68 14.32 6.11 -5.61
C ASN A 68 13.79 7.09 -6.66
N ILE A 69 12.70 7.80 -6.34
CA ILE A 69 12.15 8.85 -7.21
C ILE A 69 13.06 10.09 -7.18
N ASP A 70 13.44 10.51 -5.97
CA ASP A 70 14.25 11.69 -5.76
C ASP A 70 15.72 11.34 -5.53
N ALA A 71 16.60 12.32 -5.78
CA ALA A 71 18.03 12.21 -5.46
C ALA A 71 18.29 12.00 -3.95
N SER A 72 17.38 12.51 -3.10
CA SER A 72 17.40 12.30 -1.66
C SER A 72 16.47 11.15 -1.28
N PRO A 73 17.00 10.02 -0.77
CA PRO A 73 16.17 8.88 -0.42
C PRO A 73 15.28 9.17 0.78
N LEU A 74 14.08 8.61 0.78
CA LEU A 74 13.22 8.59 1.96
C LEU A 74 13.89 7.75 3.07
N VAL A 75 13.86 8.24 4.30
CA VAL A 75 14.49 7.56 5.45
C VAL A 75 13.47 7.25 6.53
N SER A 76 13.57 6.06 7.11
CA SER A 76 12.73 5.67 8.24
C SER A 76 13.07 6.52 9.48
N PRO A 77 12.06 7.09 10.17
CA PRO A 77 12.29 7.97 11.32
C PRO A 77 12.84 7.26 12.56
N LEU A 78 12.73 5.93 12.66
CA LEU A 78 13.22 5.18 13.82
C LEU A 78 14.70 4.81 13.71
N THR A 79 15.15 4.40 12.52
CA THR A 79 16.50 3.84 12.32
C THR A 79 17.36 4.65 11.36
N GLY A 80 16.78 5.60 10.64
CA GLY A 80 17.44 6.32 9.54
C GLY A 80 17.69 5.46 8.30
N THR A 81 17.12 4.24 8.23
CA THR A 81 17.33 3.34 7.08
C THR A 81 16.69 3.95 5.82
N ALA A 82 17.45 4.07 4.74
CA ALA A 82 16.95 4.48 3.43
C ALA A 82 15.94 3.45 2.87
N CYS A 83 14.80 3.92 2.40
CA CYS A 83 13.66 3.13 1.98
C CYS A 83 12.86 3.87 0.89
N VAL A 84 11.92 3.19 0.24
CA VAL A 84 10.94 3.81 -0.68
C VAL A 84 9.57 3.95 -0.03
N TRP A 85 9.34 3.24 1.07
CA TRP A 85 8.16 3.35 1.91
C TRP A 85 8.49 2.82 3.31
N TYR A 86 7.85 3.40 4.34
CA TYR A 86 7.93 2.90 5.70
C TYR A 86 6.58 2.93 6.43
N TRP A 87 6.44 2.01 7.38
CA TRP A 87 5.47 2.07 8.46
C TRP A 87 6.18 1.83 9.78
N VAL A 88 5.96 2.72 10.74
CA VAL A 88 6.61 2.69 12.04
C VAL A 88 5.57 2.81 13.14
N SER A 89 5.83 2.14 14.27
CA SER A 89 5.03 2.29 15.47
C SER A 89 5.89 2.18 16.72
N VAL A 90 5.58 3.03 17.70
CA VAL A 90 6.13 2.96 19.05
C VAL A 90 5.00 2.71 20.03
N GLU A 91 5.19 1.71 20.87
CA GLU A 91 4.25 1.30 21.91
C GLU A 91 4.97 1.34 23.26
N HIS A 92 4.32 1.87 24.29
CA HIS A 92 4.83 1.92 25.65
C HIS A 92 4.12 0.89 26.53
N ARG A 93 4.86 0.27 27.44
CA ARG A 93 4.38 -0.73 28.37
C ARG A 93 3.70 -0.05 29.55
N GLU A 94 2.39 -0.20 29.66
CA GLU A 94 1.66 0.24 30.85
C GLU A 94 1.61 -0.91 31.87
N GLN A 95 2.05 -0.63 33.10
CA GLN A 95 1.89 -1.55 34.22
C GLN A 95 0.55 -1.26 34.88
N SER A 96 -0.37 -2.21 34.85
CA SER A 96 -1.61 -2.10 35.62
C SER A 96 -1.30 -2.29 37.11
N PHE A 97 -1.61 -1.27 37.93
CA PHE A 97 -1.58 -1.38 39.38
C PHE A 97 -2.91 -2.00 39.86
N GLY A 98 -2.91 -3.31 40.07
CA GLY A 98 -4.05 -4.09 40.56
C GLY A 98 -3.67 -5.58 40.78
N GLU A 99 -4.59 -6.37 41.35
CA GLU A 99 -4.36 -7.81 41.65
C GLU A 99 -3.96 -8.64 40.41
N SER A 100 -4.35 -8.22 39.19
CA SER A 100 -3.88 -8.83 37.95
C SER A 100 -2.67 -8.09 37.39
N LYS A 101 -1.47 -8.66 37.54
CA LYS A 101 -0.23 -8.18 36.90
C LYS A 101 -0.24 -8.43 35.37
N ARG A 102 -1.17 -7.82 34.64
CA ARG A 102 -1.15 -7.82 33.17
C ARG A 102 -0.48 -6.53 32.71
N SER A 103 0.63 -6.67 31.98
CA SER A 103 1.22 -5.55 31.26
C SER A 103 0.55 -5.42 29.90
N ASP A 104 0.04 -4.23 29.60
CA ASP A 104 -0.53 -3.90 28.29
C ASP A 104 0.41 -3.00 27.50
N TRP A 105 0.32 -3.04 26.17
CA TRP A 105 1.12 -2.21 25.28
C TRP A 105 0.23 -1.14 24.68
N ARG A 106 0.47 0.12 25.04
CA ARG A 106 -0.26 1.26 24.49
C ARG A 106 0.53 1.88 23.35
N ARG A 107 -0.09 2.03 22.18
CA ARG A 107 0.50 2.76 21.06
C ARG A 107 0.52 4.25 21.33
N ILE A 108 1.72 4.83 21.29
CA ILE A 108 1.95 6.27 21.52
C ILE A 108 2.32 6.99 20.22
N TYR A 109 2.93 6.28 19.27
CA TYR A 109 3.30 6.84 17.97
C TYR A 109 3.04 5.81 16.87
N GLN A 110 2.54 6.31 15.75
CA GLN A 110 2.43 5.58 14.50
C GLN A 110 2.59 6.55 13.34
N HIS A 111 3.36 6.16 12.35
CA HIS A 111 3.48 6.94 11.13
C HIS A 111 3.72 6.03 9.94
N GLU A 112 3.24 6.46 8.79
CA GLU A 112 3.32 5.78 7.51
C GLU A 112 3.63 6.82 6.45
N SER A 113 4.55 6.51 5.54
CA SER A 113 4.87 7.39 4.43
C SER A 113 3.78 7.38 3.36
N ASP A 114 3.47 8.54 2.81
CA ASP A 114 2.50 8.77 1.74
C ASP A 114 3.14 9.00 0.36
N ASN A 115 4.47 8.95 0.26
CA ASN A 115 5.21 9.07 -0.99
C ASN A 115 4.82 7.97 -2.00
N LEU A 116 4.75 8.35 -3.28
CA LEU A 116 4.67 7.39 -4.37
C LEU A 116 5.91 6.49 -4.40
N ILE A 117 5.74 5.25 -4.84
CA ILE A 117 6.81 4.27 -4.98
C ILE A 117 7.08 4.06 -6.47
N ALA A 118 8.29 4.33 -6.94
CA ALA A 118 8.68 4.01 -8.31
C ALA A 118 9.03 2.52 -8.44
N VAL A 119 8.45 1.87 -9.45
CA VAL A 119 8.72 0.48 -9.81
C VAL A 119 9.06 0.42 -11.28
N GLU A 120 10.20 -0.18 -11.60
CA GLU A 120 10.67 -0.34 -12.98
C GLU A 120 10.76 -1.82 -13.36
N ASP A 121 10.23 -2.16 -14.53
CA ASP A 121 10.49 -3.42 -15.19
C ASP A 121 11.47 -3.23 -16.36
N ASP A 122 11.69 -4.28 -17.15
CA ASP A 122 12.52 -4.23 -18.36
C ASP A 122 11.95 -3.37 -19.49
N THR A 123 10.71 -2.87 -19.36
CA THR A 123 10.03 -2.07 -20.39
C THR A 123 9.89 -0.61 -20.00
N GLY A 124 9.65 -0.29 -18.73
CA GLY A 124 9.50 1.09 -18.27
C GLY A 124 9.16 1.22 -16.79
N GLU A 125 8.73 2.42 -16.40
CA GLU A 125 8.50 2.80 -15.01
C GLU A 125 7.01 3.02 -14.73
N CYS A 126 6.57 2.55 -13.56
CA CYS A 126 5.25 2.78 -13.01
C CYS A 126 5.37 3.37 -11.60
N LEU A 127 4.69 4.48 -11.35
CA LEU A 127 4.50 5.02 -10.02
C LEU A 127 3.37 4.25 -9.32
N VAL A 128 3.56 3.92 -8.05
CA VAL A 128 2.64 3.12 -7.25
C VAL A 128 2.26 3.93 -6.04
N ASP A 129 0.97 4.21 -5.91
CA ASP A 129 0.41 4.92 -4.77
C ASP A 129 0.23 3.95 -3.60
N PRO A 130 0.89 4.14 -2.43
CA PRO A 130 0.72 3.25 -1.29
C PRO A 130 -0.66 3.36 -0.62
N GLU A 131 -1.45 4.40 -0.92
CA GLU A 131 -2.73 4.64 -0.25
C GLU A 131 -3.69 3.46 -0.42
N SER A 132 -4.31 3.05 0.68
CA SER A 132 -5.27 1.93 0.74
C SER A 132 -4.72 0.57 0.30
N ALA A 133 -3.40 0.44 0.11
CA ALA A 133 -2.77 -0.81 -0.27
C ALA A 133 -2.60 -1.76 0.92
N SER A 134 -2.73 -3.05 0.66
CA SER A 134 -2.23 -4.08 1.58
C SER A 134 -0.74 -4.29 1.33
N ILE A 135 0.10 -3.63 2.11
CA ILE A 135 1.55 -3.62 1.90
C ILE A 135 2.25 -4.75 2.68
N ARG A 136 3.09 -5.52 1.99
CA ARG A 136 4.01 -6.50 2.59
C ARG A 136 5.46 -6.03 2.40
N PRO A 137 6.12 -5.57 3.47
CA PRO A 137 7.46 -4.98 3.40
C PRO A 137 8.55 -6.05 3.15
N ASN A 138 9.68 -5.65 2.56
CA ASN A 138 10.88 -6.51 2.45
C ASN A 138 11.51 -6.75 3.83
N LEU A 139 11.43 -5.75 4.69
CA LEU A 139 12.13 -5.74 5.97
C LEU A 139 11.14 -5.39 7.08
N ARG A 140 11.06 -6.27 8.08
CA ARG A 140 10.33 -6.03 9.32
C ARG A 140 11.29 -6.17 10.49
N ARG A 141 11.37 -5.15 11.34
CA ARG A 141 12.14 -5.16 12.57
C ARG A 141 11.23 -4.86 13.75
N GLN A 142 11.56 -5.48 14.87
CA GLN A 142 10.94 -5.19 16.15
C GLN A 142 12.01 -5.29 17.22
N TRP A 143 12.13 -4.27 18.06
CA TRP A 143 13.09 -4.22 19.15
C TRP A 143 12.51 -3.38 20.29
N TYR A 144 13.22 -3.35 21.41
CA TYR A 144 12.77 -2.67 22.62
C TYR A 144 13.78 -1.61 23.06
N GLY A 145 13.34 -0.72 23.92
CA GLY A 145 14.18 0.33 24.48
C GLY A 145 13.53 1.02 25.67
N ASN A 146 14.22 1.99 26.22
CA ASN A 146 13.82 2.68 27.45
C ASN A 146 13.35 4.12 27.20
N THR A 147 13.35 4.57 25.94
CA THR A 147 13.00 5.94 25.55
C THR A 147 11.93 5.95 24.48
N GLU A 148 11.14 7.02 24.39
CA GLU A 148 10.14 7.14 23.31
C GLU A 148 10.77 7.21 21.92
N ARG A 149 11.88 7.94 21.78
CA ARG A 149 12.67 8.00 20.54
C ARG A 149 13.87 7.07 20.63
N PRO A 150 14.02 6.11 19.71
CA PRO A 150 15.20 5.26 19.68
C PRO A 150 16.42 6.08 19.23
N SER A 151 17.59 5.80 19.80
CA SER A 151 18.88 6.36 19.36
C SER A 151 19.51 5.54 18.21
N GLY A 152 18.74 4.65 17.58
CA GLY A 152 19.17 3.69 16.55
C GLY A 152 18.77 2.26 16.87
N LEU A 153 19.29 1.29 16.10
CA LEU A 153 19.17 -0.13 16.47
C LEU A 153 19.98 -0.38 17.75
N THR A 154 19.35 -1.02 18.73
CA THR A 154 20.07 -1.55 19.88
C THR A 154 20.87 -2.78 19.48
N ASN A 155 22.18 -2.74 19.68
CA ASN A 155 23.09 -3.86 19.42
C ASN A 155 23.22 -4.82 20.62
N SER A 156 22.50 -4.55 21.72
CA SER A 156 22.52 -5.41 22.90
C SER A 156 21.39 -6.44 22.87
N VAL A 157 21.72 -7.69 23.19
CA VAL A 157 20.74 -8.79 23.28
C VAL A 157 19.60 -8.44 24.24
N GLY A 158 19.90 -7.73 25.34
CA GLY A 158 18.89 -7.23 26.28
C GLY A 158 17.92 -6.23 25.67
N GLY A 159 18.40 -5.20 24.96
CA GLY A 159 17.54 -4.22 24.31
C GLY A 159 16.74 -4.79 23.13
N GLN A 160 17.14 -5.92 22.56
CA GLN A 160 16.38 -6.56 21.49
C GLN A 160 15.09 -7.25 21.99
N PHE A 161 15.01 -7.56 23.29
CA PHE A 161 13.89 -8.32 23.87
C PHE A 161 13.24 -7.67 25.11
N PHE A 162 13.88 -6.68 25.73
CA PHE A 162 13.42 -6.05 26.97
C PHE A 162 13.51 -4.52 26.88
N GLY A 163 12.49 -3.86 27.43
CA GLY A 163 12.38 -2.40 27.49
C GLY A 163 10.92 -1.99 27.73
N ASP A 164 10.74 -0.77 28.21
CA ASP A 164 9.41 -0.19 28.43
C ASP A 164 8.78 0.31 27.12
N TYR A 165 9.57 0.46 26.06
CA TYR A 165 9.11 0.80 24.72
C TYR A 165 9.35 -0.35 23.76
N ARG A 166 8.39 -0.59 22.87
CA ARG A 166 8.45 -1.52 21.75
C ARG A 166 8.38 -0.73 20.47
N TYR A 167 9.42 -0.82 19.65
CA TYR A 167 9.46 -0.21 18.34
C TYR A 167 9.20 -1.28 17.28
N THR A 168 8.35 -0.96 16.32
CA THR A 168 8.12 -1.78 15.13
C THR A 168 8.40 -0.95 13.90
N GLU A 169 9.19 -1.50 12.99
CA GLU A 169 9.55 -0.88 11.71
C GLU A 169 9.25 -1.87 10.59
N LYS A 170 8.62 -1.38 9.52
CA LYS A 170 8.31 -2.11 8.28
C LYS A 170 8.75 -1.25 7.12
N LEU A 171 9.64 -1.75 6.26
CA LEU A 171 10.24 -0.98 5.17
C LEU A 171 10.10 -1.72 3.83
N LEU A 172 9.78 -0.96 2.78
CA LEU A 172 10.11 -1.33 1.41
C LEU A 172 11.45 -0.70 1.06
N LEU A 173 12.42 -1.52 0.67
CA LEU A 173 13.77 -1.05 0.38
C LEU A 173 13.89 -0.71 -1.11
N PRO A 174 14.74 0.25 -1.49
CA PRO A 174 15.03 0.52 -2.89
C PRO A 174 15.84 -0.64 -3.49
N HIS A 175 15.79 -0.78 -4.82
CA HIS A 175 16.50 -1.81 -5.59
C HIS A 175 16.13 -3.25 -5.19
N ARG A 176 14.86 -3.46 -4.82
CA ARG A 176 14.31 -4.78 -4.49
C ARG A 176 13.13 -5.10 -5.38
N ASN A 177 12.90 -6.39 -5.59
CA ASN A 177 11.73 -6.85 -6.31
C ASN A 177 10.46 -6.42 -5.58
N LEU A 178 9.49 -5.98 -6.37
CA LEU A 178 8.17 -5.59 -5.92
C LEU A 178 7.13 -6.13 -6.87
N TYR A 179 6.17 -6.81 -6.27
CA TYR A 179 4.95 -7.28 -6.88
C TYR A 179 3.84 -6.27 -6.57
N VAL A 180 3.10 -5.85 -7.59
CA VAL A 180 1.98 -4.92 -7.40
C VAL A 180 0.76 -5.40 -8.17
N LEU A 181 -0.36 -5.52 -7.46
CA LEU A 181 -1.66 -5.90 -8.01
C LEU A 181 -2.66 -4.80 -7.69
N GLY A 182 -3.16 -4.12 -8.72
CA GLY A 182 -3.97 -2.92 -8.53
C GLY A 182 -4.63 -2.40 -9.79
N TRP A 183 -5.13 -1.17 -9.71
CA TRP A 183 -5.72 -0.48 -10.85
C TRP A 183 -4.67 0.38 -11.54
N PHE A 184 -4.32 0.00 -12.76
CA PHE A 184 -3.36 0.68 -13.60
C PHE A 184 -4.05 1.72 -14.47
N LYS A 185 -3.48 2.92 -14.49
CA LYS A 185 -3.88 4.00 -15.38
C LYS A 185 -2.66 4.64 -16.03
N THR A 186 -2.80 5.08 -17.26
CA THR A 186 -1.77 5.88 -17.95
C THR A 186 -2.26 7.31 -18.06
N ILE A 187 -1.51 8.22 -17.47
CA ILE A 187 -1.74 9.64 -17.55
C ILE A 187 -0.90 10.14 -18.71
N THR A 188 -1.57 10.55 -19.79
CA THR A 188 -0.90 11.20 -20.93
C THR A 188 -0.78 12.68 -20.63
N HIS A 189 0.45 13.19 -20.63
CA HIS A 189 0.69 14.62 -20.54
C HIS A 189 0.61 15.18 -21.95
N ASP A 190 -0.44 15.94 -22.27
CA ASP A 190 -0.53 16.63 -23.56
C ASP A 190 0.55 17.73 -23.60
N PRO A 191 1.59 17.60 -24.43
CA PRO A 191 2.70 18.55 -24.45
C PRO A 191 2.24 19.98 -24.77
N TYR A 192 1.21 20.14 -25.60
CA TYR A 192 0.69 21.44 -25.98
C TYR A 192 -0.09 22.11 -24.84
N VAL A 193 -0.83 21.33 -24.04
CA VAL A 193 -1.53 21.86 -22.87
C VAL A 193 -0.52 22.29 -21.82
N VAL A 194 0.48 21.46 -21.54
CA VAL A 194 1.55 21.76 -20.58
C VAL A 194 2.36 23.00 -21.00
N GLU A 195 2.72 23.11 -22.29
CA GLU A 195 3.42 24.28 -22.83
C GLU A 195 2.59 25.56 -22.65
N ASN A 196 1.31 25.53 -23.02
CA ASN A 196 0.43 26.70 -22.90
C ASN A 196 0.21 27.13 -21.45
N GLU A 197 0.03 26.19 -20.51
CA GLU A 197 -0.08 26.49 -19.09
C GLU A 197 1.21 27.08 -18.52
N SER A 198 2.37 26.55 -18.94
CA SER A 198 3.70 27.04 -18.54
C SER A 198 3.99 28.44 -19.09
N VAL A 199 3.62 28.70 -20.34
CA VAL A 199 3.69 30.05 -20.93
C VAL A 199 2.76 31.02 -20.19
N ALA A 200 1.53 30.59 -19.86
CA ALA A 200 0.58 31.43 -19.14
C ALA A 200 1.05 31.75 -17.71
N SER A 201 1.64 30.80 -16.99
CA SER A 201 2.20 31.03 -15.65
C SER A 201 3.41 31.97 -15.68
N LEU A 202 4.31 31.80 -16.66
CA LEU A 202 5.46 32.67 -16.85
C LEU A 202 5.05 34.12 -17.17
N LEU A 203 4.06 34.31 -18.04
CA LEU A 203 3.53 35.64 -18.36
C LEU A 203 2.84 36.31 -17.16
N ARG A 204 2.15 35.54 -16.31
CA ARG A 204 1.62 36.06 -15.05
C ARG A 204 2.73 36.50 -14.10
N ALA A 205 3.81 35.72 -14.00
CA ALA A 205 4.97 36.08 -13.19
C ALA A 205 5.64 37.37 -13.70
N TRP A 206 5.83 37.50 -15.01
CA TRP A 206 6.40 38.72 -15.61
C TRP A 206 5.50 39.92 -15.40
N LYS A 207 4.18 39.77 -15.54
CA LYS A 207 3.22 40.84 -15.27
C LYS A 207 3.29 41.37 -13.83
N ASN A 208 3.72 40.54 -12.89
CA ASN A 208 3.90 40.90 -11.48
C ASN A 208 5.31 41.46 -11.17
N ASP A 209 6.22 41.49 -12.15
CA ASP A 209 7.58 41.99 -12.03
C ASP A 209 7.76 43.26 -12.90
N PRO A 210 7.75 44.46 -12.30
CA PRO A 210 7.85 45.72 -13.03
C PRO A 210 9.12 45.83 -13.89
N GLN A 211 10.26 45.32 -13.40
CA GLN A 211 11.54 45.41 -14.12
C GLN A 211 11.55 44.55 -15.38
N LYS A 212 10.90 43.39 -15.32
CA LYS A 212 10.69 42.50 -16.46
C LYS A 212 9.77 43.12 -17.50
N MET A 213 8.72 43.82 -17.07
CA MET A 213 7.75 44.49 -17.96
C MET A 213 8.37 45.69 -18.67
N ASP A 214 9.20 46.48 -17.98
CA ASP A 214 9.94 47.61 -18.58
C ASP A 214 10.88 47.18 -19.72
N ALA A 215 11.35 45.92 -19.72
CA ALA A 215 12.19 45.38 -20.77
C ALA A 215 11.44 45.11 -22.09
N PHE A 216 10.11 45.05 -22.06
CA PHE A 216 9.26 44.85 -23.24
C PHE A 216 8.59 46.15 -23.73
N ASP A 217 8.70 47.25 -22.96
CA ASP A 217 8.28 48.60 -23.35
C ASP A 217 9.35 49.24 -24.26
N LEU A 218 9.15 49.12 -25.58
CA LEU A 218 10.11 49.54 -26.60
C LEU A 218 10.07 51.04 -26.86
N ASP A 219 8.89 51.65 -26.74
CA ASP A 219 8.68 53.08 -26.97
C ASP A 219 8.80 53.93 -25.69
N ARG A 220 8.98 53.28 -24.53
CA ARG A 220 9.16 53.87 -23.19
C ARG A 220 7.98 54.75 -22.77
N ASN A 221 6.78 54.40 -23.21
CA ASN A 221 5.58 55.15 -22.90
C ASN A 221 4.96 54.76 -21.53
N GLY A 222 5.50 53.72 -20.88
CA GLY A 222 5.05 53.22 -19.57
C GLY A 222 3.83 52.30 -19.62
N ALA A 223 3.36 51.91 -20.80
CA ALA A 223 2.19 51.08 -21.04
C ALA A 223 2.40 50.09 -22.19
N ILE A 224 2.40 48.79 -21.87
CA ILE A 224 2.63 47.75 -22.88
C ILE A 224 1.45 47.62 -23.83
N ASP A 225 1.72 47.82 -25.12
CA ASP A 225 0.72 47.70 -26.19
C ASP A 225 0.51 46.23 -26.64
N SER A 226 -0.44 46.02 -27.56
CA SER A 226 -0.74 44.67 -28.07
C SER A 226 0.44 44.01 -28.80
N LYS A 227 1.30 44.77 -29.49
CA LYS A 227 2.44 44.25 -30.25
C LYS A 227 3.60 43.91 -29.35
N GLU A 228 3.89 44.75 -28.36
CA GLU A 228 4.88 44.51 -27.31
C GLU A 228 4.49 43.29 -26.46
N TRP A 229 3.20 43.12 -26.19
CA TRP A 229 2.70 41.94 -25.50
C TRP A 229 2.81 40.66 -26.35
N GLU A 230 2.61 40.73 -27.66
CA GLU A 230 2.86 39.61 -28.57
C GLU A 230 4.34 39.21 -28.58
N GLN A 231 5.26 40.18 -28.55
CA GLN A 231 6.68 39.89 -28.42
C GLN A 231 7.02 39.22 -27.09
N ALA A 232 6.45 39.70 -25.97
CA ALA A 232 6.63 39.07 -24.67
C ALA A 232 6.12 37.61 -24.66
N ARG A 233 4.98 37.34 -25.31
CA ARG A 233 4.46 35.96 -25.47
C ARG A 233 5.40 35.07 -26.27
N GLU A 234 6.00 35.60 -27.33
CA GLU A 234 6.92 34.82 -28.17
C GLU A 234 8.23 34.52 -27.45
N VAL A 235 8.79 35.50 -26.72
CA VAL A 235 9.96 35.28 -25.86
C VAL A 235 9.65 34.25 -24.76
N ALA A 236 8.45 34.31 -24.16
CA ALA A 236 8.04 33.34 -23.16
C ALA A 236 7.96 31.91 -23.74
N ARG A 237 7.39 31.75 -24.95
CA ARG A 237 7.38 30.45 -25.66
C ARG A 237 8.78 29.94 -25.93
N GLN A 238 9.66 30.78 -26.47
CA GLN A 238 11.05 30.38 -26.75
C GLN A 238 11.78 29.97 -25.47
N GLN A 239 11.55 30.66 -24.35
CA GLN A 239 12.15 30.31 -23.06
C GLN A 239 11.61 28.98 -22.51
N ILE A 240 10.29 28.73 -22.60
CA ILE A 240 9.69 27.45 -22.19
C ILE A 240 10.13 26.31 -23.11
N GLN A 241 10.20 26.52 -24.43
CA GLN A 241 10.70 25.52 -25.37
C GLN A 241 12.18 25.21 -25.13
N ALA A 242 13.02 26.21 -24.85
CA ALA A 242 14.41 25.99 -24.49
C ALA A 242 14.59 25.22 -23.17
N GLN A 243 13.67 25.41 -22.22
CA GLN A 243 13.60 24.62 -20.98
C GLN A 243 13.09 23.20 -21.24
N GLN A 244 12.04 23.03 -22.05
CA GLN A 244 11.48 21.74 -22.42
C GLN A 244 12.46 20.91 -23.26
N VAL A 245 13.26 21.52 -24.13
CA VAL A 245 14.35 20.83 -24.85
C VAL A 245 15.38 20.25 -23.88
N ARG A 246 15.59 20.89 -22.72
CA ARG A 246 16.42 20.31 -21.64
C ARG A 246 15.67 19.26 -20.81
N GLU A 247 14.34 19.32 -20.76
CA GLU A 247 13.47 18.34 -20.08
C GLU A 247 12.93 17.23 -21.00
N LEU A 248 13.38 17.12 -22.26
CA LEU A 248 12.97 16.09 -23.24
C LEU A 248 13.19 14.64 -22.76
N GLU A 249 13.86 14.46 -21.63
CA GLU A 249 14.00 13.18 -20.93
C GLU A 249 12.75 12.79 -20.13
N ARG A 250 11.77 13.69 -19.93
CA ARG A 250 10.52 13.34 -19.23
C ARG A 250 9.62 12.49 -20.13
N PRO A 251 9.18 11.32 -19.67
CA PRO A 251 8.28 10.48 -20.45
C PRO A 251 6.94 11.20 -20.68
N GLN A 252 6.45 11.21 -21.93
CA GLN A 252 5.17 11.83 -22.32
C GLN A 252 3.96 11.18 -21.63
N GLN A 253 4.15 10.00 -21.06
CA GLN A 253 3.15 9.23 -20.36
C GLN A 253 3.69 8.80 -19.01
N THR A 254 2.85 8.90 -17.98
CA THR A 254 3.16 8.40 -16.64
C THR A 254 2.20 7.28 -16.31
N HIS A 255 2.74 6.11 -16.01
CA HIS A 255 1.95 4.97 -15.56
C HIS A 255 1.78 5.06 -14.04
N LEU A 256 0.54 4.97 -13.57
CA LEU A 256 0.19 5.03 -12.15
C LEU A 256 -0.64 3.82 -11.76
N MET A 257 -0.23 3.15 -10.70
CA MET A 257 -0.98 2.10 -10.02
C MET A 257 -1.59 2.64 -8.73
N SER A 258 -2.89 2.42 -8.54
CA SER A 258 -3.59 2.84 -7.32
C SER A 258 -4.70 1.87 -6.92
N ALA A 259 -5.30 2.10 -5.77
CA ALA A 259 -6.59 1.50 -5.44
C ALA A 259 -7.68 1.99 -6.41
N ASN A 260 -8.68 1.16 -6.68
CA ASN A 260 -9.92 1.59 -7.34
C ASN A 260 -11.02 1.73 -6.28
N PRO A 261 -11.48 2.96 -5.97
CA PRO A 261 -12.48 3.19 -4.91
C PRO A 261 -13.85 2.57 -5.21
N GLN A 262 -14.15 2.29 -6.48
CA GLN A 262 -15.42 1.68 -6.91
C GLN A 262 -15.36 0.15 -6.90
N SER A 263 -14.18 -0.45 -6.71
CA SER A 263 -13.98 -1.89 -6.80
C SER A 263 -13.69 -2.52 -5.44
N ARG A 264 -14.26 -3.71 -5.18
CA ARG A 264 -13.92 -4.53 -4.00
C ARG A 264 -12.69 -5.43 -4.24
N ARG A 265 -11.98 -5.23 -5.35
CA ARG A 265 -10.78 -6.01 -5.68
C ARG A 265 -9.63 -5.59 -4.76
N PRO A 266 -8.80 -6.54 -4.31
CA PRO A 266 -7.70 -6.23 -3.40
C PRO A 266 -6.65 -5.37 -4.12
N TYR A 267 -6.14 -4.36 -3.43
CA TYR A 267 -4.94 -3.62 -3.84
C TYR A 267 -3.77 -4.10 -2.97
N ILE A 268 -2.72 -4.64 -3.59
CA ILE A 268 -1.61 -5.32 -2.90
C ILE A 268 -0.29 -4.81 -3.44
N ILE A 269 0.60 -4.46 -2.51
CA ILE A 269 2.01 -4.17 -2.78
C ILE A 269 2.82 -5.16 -1.96
N SER A 270 3.69 -5.94 -2.58
CA SER A 270 4.38 -7.03 -1.90
C SER A 270 5.84 -7.12 -2.32
N ALA A 271 6.72 -7.14 -1.34
CA ALA A 271 8.12 -7.52 -1.50
C ALA A 271 8.32 -9.02 -1.77
N ASP A 272 7.33 -9.84 -1.41
CA ASP A 272 7.34 -11.29 -1.65
C ASP A 272 6.78 -11.61 -3.03
N ASP A 273 7.32 -12.65 -3.67
CA ASP A 273 6.86 -13.24 -4.92
C ASP A 273 5.39 -13.73 -4.81
N GLN A 274 4.59 -13.45 -5.84
CA GLN A 274 3.18 -13.80 -6.04
C GLN A 274 2.83 -15.22 -5.56
N THR A 275 3.73 -16.17 -5.81
CA THR A 275 3.50 -17.61 -5.60
C THR A 275 3.38 -17.99 -4.12
N VAL A 276 4.02 -17.25 -3.21
CA VAL A 276 3.96 -17.53 -1.76
C VAL A 276 2.59 -17.13 -1.20
N LEU A 277 2.07 -15.99 -1.66
CA LEU A 277 0.81 -15.43 -1.17
C LEU A 277 -0.39 -16.27 -1.59
N ALA A 278 -0.44 -16.64 -2.88
CA ALA A 278 -1.51 -17.46 -3.44
C ALA A 278 -1.56 -18.86 -2.79
N LYS A 279 -0.40 -19.52 -2.59
CA LYS A 279 -0.34 -20.85 -1.96
C LYS A 279 -0.83 -20.81 -0.52
N ARG A 280 -0.48 -19.78 0.25
CA ARG A 280 -0.90 -19.65 1.65
C ARG A 280 -2.40 -19.45 1.79
N PHE A 281 -2.99 -18.53 1.03
CA PHE A 281 -4.44 -18.30 1.07
C PHE A 281 -5.23 -19.51 0.59
N ARG A 282 -4.75 -20.22 -0.43
CA ARG A 282 -5.36 -21.47 -0.90
C ARG A 282 -5.36 -22.56 0.18
N ARG A 283 -4.24 -22.74 0.89
CA ARG A 283 -4.16 -23.72 2.01
C ARG A 283 -5.15 -23.39 3.12
N TRP A 284 -5.25 -22.13 3.53
CA TRP A 284 -6.23 -21.72 4.55
C TRP A 284 -7.68 -21.92 4.08
N GLY A 285 -7.98 -21.61 2.81
CA GLY A 285 -9.28 -21.88 2.21
C GLY A 285 -9.66 -23.36 2.28
N TYR A 286 -8.77 -24.26 1.85
CA TYR A 286 -9.03 -25.70 1.91
C TYR A 286 -9.12 -26.24 3.33
N LEU A 287 -8.31 -25.76 4.28
CA LEU A 287 -8.39 -26.15 5.68
C LEU A 287 -9.73 -25.75 6.31
N LEU A 288 -10.23 -24.55 6.01
CA LEU A 288 -11.53 -24.08 6.50
C LEU A 288 -12.69 -24.88 5.91
N TRP A 289 -12.62 -25.23 4.61
CA TRP A 289 -13.62 -26.12 4.00
C TRP A 289 -13.58 -27.53 4.58
N ALA A 290 -12.39 -28.10 4.83
CA ALA A 290 -12.27 -29.38 5.52
C ALA A 290 -12.87 -29.32 6.92
N GLY A 291 -12.63 -28.23 7.67
CA GLY A 291 -13.25 -27.97 8.96
C GLY A 291 -14.78 -27.87 8.89
N SER A 292 -15.31 -27.22 7.86
CA SER A 292 -16.75 -27.11 7.62
C SER A 292 -17.39 -28.48 7.38
N VAL A 293 -16.77 -29.33 6.54
CA VAL A 293 -17.23 -30.70 6.28
C VAL A 293 -17.21 -31.54 7.56
N LEU A 294 -16.15 -31.43 8.37
CA LEU A 294 -16.05 -32.14 9.65
C LEU A 294 -17.11 -31.68 10.65
N ALA A 295 -17.31 -30.37 10.81
CA ALA A 295 -18.34 -29.84 11.70
C ALA A 295 -19.75 -30.25 11.25
N PHE A 296 -20.00 -30.30 9.94
CA PHE A 296 -21.28 -30.74 9.38
C PHE A 296 -21.50 -32.24 9.61
N PHE A 297 -20.46 -33.05 9.45
CA PHE A 297 -20.52 -34.47 9.77
C PHE A 297 -20.90 -34.71 11.23
N PHE A 298 -20.29 -33.99 12.18
CA PHE A 298 -20.64 -34.08 13.60
C PHE A 298 -22.06 -33.58 13.88
N TRP A 299 -22.50 -32.52 13.20
CA TRP A 299 -23.87 -32.01 13.32
C TRP A 299 -24.90 -33.04 12.87
N VAL A 300 -24.72 -33.64 11.69
CA VAL A 300 -25.58 -34.70 11.16
C VAL A 300 -25.56 -35.91 12.09
N SER A 301 -24.38 -36.31 12.56
CA SER A 301 -24.25 -37.42 13.50
C SER A 301 -24.99 -37.15 14.81
N ALA A 302 -24.94 -35.94 15.35
CA ALA A 302 -25.69 -35.55 16.55
C ALA A 302 -27.20 -35.58 16.31
N TYR A 303 -27.65 -35.05 15.17
CA TYR A 303 -29.08 -34.99 14.80
C TYR A 303 -29.72 -36.38 14.72
N TYR A 304 -29.02 -37.38 14.18
CA TYR A 304 -29.55 -38.75 14.08
C TYR A 304 -29.48 -39.57 15.38
N ILE A 305 -28.86 -39.06 16.46
CA ILE A 305 -28.79 -39.77 17.75
C ILE A 305 -30.07 -39.56 18.57
N ARG A 306 -30.72 -38.40 18.46
CA ARG A 306 -32.00 -38.10 19.11
C ARG A 306 -32.96 -37.49 18.07
N PRO A 307 -33.90 -38.29 17.51
CA PRO A 307 -34.88 -37.80 16.55
C PRO A 307 -35.83 -36.77 17.15
#